data_AF-A0A2V7S098-F1
#
_entry.id   AF-A0A2V7S098-F1
#
_cell.length_a   1.000
_cell.length_b   1.000
_cell.length_c   1.000
_cell.angle_alpha   90.00
_cell.angle_beta   90.00
_cell.angle_gamma   90.00
#
_symmetry.space_group_name_H-M   'P 1'
#
loop_
_entity.id
_entity.type
_entity.pdbx_description
1 polymer ?
#
loop_
_entity_poly.entity_id
_entity_poly.type
_entity_poly.pdbx_seq_one_letter_code
_entity_poly.pdbx_strand_id
1 'polypeptide(L)' 'MPRRGEPNADLDSGVSEISQQVRLLDGPVRYRFGGTAELTGAWASARNVEGPFQSHGAPAAGGVTPAVIKLAA' A
#
# COMPACT_ATOMS: atom_id res chain seq x y z
N MET A 1 -15.74 -31.69 5.41
CA MET A 1 -15.10 -31.62 4.08
C MET A 1 -14.96 -30.16 3.68
N PRO A 2 -13.80 -29.48 3.85
CA PRO A 2 -13.63 -28.15 3.30
C PRO A 2 -13.26 -28.28 1.82
N ARG A 3 -14.00 -27.60 0.93
CA ARG A 3 -13.51 -27.36 -0.43
C ARG A 3 -12.31 -26.44 -0.32
N ARG A 4 -11.12 -26.88 -0.74
CA ARG A 4 -10.00 -25.97 -0.97
C ARG A 4 -10.48 -24.95 -1.99
N GLY A 5 -10.55 -23.68 -1.57
CA GLY A 5 -10.49 -22.58 -2.51
C GLY A 5 -9.23 -22.74 -3.34
N GLU A 6 -9.31 -22.32 -4.59
CA GLU A 6 -8.16 -22.32 -5.49
C GLU A 6 -7.01 -21.55 -4.80
N PRO A 7 -5.75 -21.98 -4.87
CA PRO A 7 -4.63 -21.35 -4.15
C PRO A 7 -4.54 -19.83 -4.29
N ASN A 8 -5.00 -19.29 -5.42
CA ASN A 8 -5.09 -17.85 -5.67
C ASN A 8 -6.17 -17.16 -4.82
N ALA A 9 -7.32 -17.80 -4.57
CA ALA A 9 -8.38 -17.22 -3.74
C ALA A 9 -7.96 -17.09 -2.26
N ASP A 10 -7.19 -18.04 -1.76
CA ASP A 10 -6.65 -17.97 -0.39
C ASP A 10 -5.59 -16.86 -0.28
N LEU A 11 -4.76 -16.68 -1.31
CA LEU A 11 -3.79 -15.58 -1.39
C LEU A 11 -4.49 -14.23 -1.50
N ASP A 12 -5.50 -14.09 -2.36
CA ASP A 12 -6.30 -12.86 -2.50
C ASP A 12 -6.99 -12.49 -1.18
N SER A 13 -7.50 -13.49 -0.46
CA SER A 13 -8.07 -13.29 0.87
C SER A 13 -7.03 -12.77 1.87
N GLY A 14 -5.85 -13.39 1.92
CA GLY A 14 -4.77 -12.96 2.81
C GLY A 14 -4.26 -11.55 2.50
N VAL A 15 -4.15 -11.23 1.21
CA VAL A 15 -3.81 -9.90 0.70
C VAL A 15 -4.85 -8.84 1.11
N SER A 16 -6.14 -9.17 1.01
CA SER A 16 -7.24 -8.30 1.44
C SER A 16 -7.21 -8.05 2.96
N GLU A 17 -6.88 -9.07 3.74
CA GLU A 17 -6.73 -8.96 5.19
C GLU A 17 -5.56 -8.03 5.56
N ILE A 18 -4.38 -8.24 4.96
CA ILE A 18 -3.20 -7.40 5.18
C ILE A 18 -3.51 -5.94 4.82
N SER A 19 -4.18 -5.72 3.69
CA SER A 19 -4.58 -4.38 3.25
C SER A 19 -5.51 -3.67 4.25
N GLN A 20 -6.41 -4.42 4.89
CA GLN A 20 -7.27 -3.88 5.95
C GLN A 20 -6.45 -3.50 7.19
N GLN A 21 -5.53 -4.36 7.62
CA GLN A 21 -4.68 -4.09 8.78
C GLN A 21 -3.77 -2.88 8.54
N VAL A 22 -3.17 -2.76 7.35
CA VAL A 22 -2.37 -1.60 6.96
C VAL A 22 -3.20 -0.31 7.01
N ARG A 23 -4.47 -0.33 6.57
CA ARG A 23 -5.37 0.83 6.69
C ARG A 23 -5.67 1.21 8.13
N LEU A 24 -5.77 0.26 9.06
CA LEU A 24 -5.98 0.57 10.49
C LEU A 24 -4.82 1.36 11.09
N LEU A 25 -3.61 1.21 10.57
CA LEU A 25 -2.41 1.91 11.03
C LEU A 25 -2.35 3.38 10.59
N ASP A 26 -3.18 3.83 9.65
CA ASP A 26 -3.26 5.23 9.23
C ASP A 26 -3.55 6.19 10.40
N GLY A 27 -4.46 5.79 11.30
CA GLY A 27 -4.83 6.59 12.47
C GLY A 27 -3.65 6.80 13.42
N PRO A 28 -3.03 5.72 13.94
CA PRO A 28 -1.84 5.79 14.79
C PRO A 28 -0.67 6.55 14.17
N VAL A 29 -0.42 6.38 12.86
CA VAL A 29 0.67 7.09 12.17
C VAL A 29 0.39 8.58 12.10
N ARG A 30 -0.81 9.01 11.72
CA ARG A 30 -1.18 10.43 11.72
C ARG A 30 -1.15 11.02 13.13
N TYR A 31 -1.60 10.28 14.13
CA TYR A 31 -1.59 10.72 15.53
C TYR A 31 -0.16 10.93 16.05
N ARG A 32 0.75 9.98 15.79
CA ARG A 32 2.12 10.01 16.35
C ARG A 32 3.09 10.85 15.52
N PHE A 33 2.94 10.85 14.21
CA PHE A 33 3.90 11.41 13.26
C PHE A 33 3.30 12.52 12.39
N GLY A 34 2.08 12.99 12.67
CA GLY A 34 1.41 14.02 11.86
C GLY A 34 2.17 15.34 11.73
N GLY A 35 3.08 15.64 12.67
CA GLY A 35 3.98 16.80 12.58
C GLY A 35 5.27 16.57 11.77
N THR A 36 5.53 15.35 11.31
CA THR A 36 6.75 14.98 10.59
C THR A 36 6.41 14.55 9.17
N ALA A 37 6.51 15.49 8.23
CA ALA A 37 6.18 15.29 6.82
C ALA A 37 6.95 14.12 6.17
N GLU A 38 8.21 13.93 6.55
CA GLU A 38 9.05 12.83 6.07
C GLU A 38 8.49 11.46 6.46
N LEU A 39 8.10 11.28 7.72
CA LEU A 39 7.57 10.01 8.22
C LEU A 39 6.15 9.72 7.70
N THR A 40 5.33 10.75 7.55
CA THR A 40 4.00 10.62 6.94
C THR A 40 4.09 10.32 5.44
N GLY A 41 5.07 10.89 4.73
CA GLY A 41 5.37 10.56 3.33
C GLY A 41 5.94 9.15 3.15
N ALA A 42 6.86 8.73 4.03
CA ALA A 42 7.38 7.37 4.05
C ALA A 42 6.28 6.33 4.31
N TRP A 43 5.36 6.61 5.25
CA TRP A 43 4.18 5.79 5.48
C TRP A 43 3.25 5.72 4.27
N ALA A 44 2.97 6.86 3.63
CA ALA A 44 2.13 6.92 2.44
C ALA A 44 2.70 6.08 1.28
N SER A 45 4.03 5.95 1.21
CA SER A 45 4.73 5.11 0.24
C SER A 45 4.70 3.63 0.64
N ALA A 46 5.00 3.32 1.90
CA ALA A 46 5.08 1.96 2.41
C ALA A 46 3.72 1.24 2.46
N ARG A 47 2.63 2.00 2.67
CA ARG A 47 1.29 1.40 2.76
C ARG A 47 0.75 0.89 1.42
N ASN A 48 1.38 1.18 0.28
CA ASN A 48 0.98 0.73 -1.07
C ASN A 48 1.45 -0.69 -1.41
N VAL A 49 1.11 -1.67 -0.56
CA VAL A 49 1.47 -3.09 -0.72
C VAL A 49 0.83 -3.74 -1.97
N GLU A 50 -0.32 -3.23 -2.40
CA GLU A 50 -1.12 -3.70 -3.55
C GLU A 50 -1.00 -2.80 -4.80
N GLY A 51 -0.14 -1.77 -4.74
CA GLY A 51 -0.21 -0.61 -5.64
C GLY A 51 -0.91 0.59 -4.98
N PRO A 52 -1.17 1.68 -5.71
CA PRO A 52 -1.68 2.92 -5.14
C PRO A 52 -3.03 2.72 -4.44
N PHE A 53 -3.06 2.76 -3.11
CA PHE A 53 -4.32 2.83 -2.38
C PHE A 53 -4.96 4.18 -2.65
N GLN A 54 -6.02 4.16 -3.45
CA GLN A 54 -6.85 5.34 -3.66
C GLN A 54 -7.53 5.70 -2.34
N SER A 55 -6.91 6.62 -1.61
CA SER A 55 -7.56 7.25 -0.47
C SER A 55 -8.74 8.06 -1.00
N HIS A 56 -9.92 7.86 -0.42
CA HIS A 56 -11.13 8.62 -0.78
C HIS A 56 -10.83 10.12 -0.66
N GLY A 57 -10.65 10.80 -1.80
CA GLY A 57 -10.31 12.22 -1.90
C GLY A 57 -8.95 12.59 -2.49
N ALA A 58 -8.06 11.63 -2.83
CA ALA A 58 -6.82 11.95 -3.52
C ALA A 58 -7.04 12.10 -5.04
N PRO A 59 -6.57 13.18 -5.70
CA PRO A 59 -6.50 13.21 -7.16
C PRO A 59 -5.58 12.08 -7.61
N ALA A 60 -5.99 11.32 -8.63
CA ALA A 60 -5.16 10.29 -9.23
C ALA A 60 -3.84 10.93 -9.70
N ALA A 61 -2.76 10.73 -8.96
CA ALA A 61 -1.44 11.15 -9.37
C ALA A 61 -1.08 10.32 -10.61
N GLY A 62 -0.99 11.01 -11.75
CA GLY A 62 -0.71 10.42 -13.06
C GLY A 62 0.51 9.50 -13.00
N GLY A 63 0.36 8.32 -13.61
CA GLY A 63 1.39 7.30 -13.66
C GLY A 63 2.69 7.85 -14.25
N VAL A 64 3.74 7.81 -13.45
CA VAL A 64 5.12 7.87 -13.96
C VAL A 64 5.58 6.42 -14.09
N THR A 65 5.64 5.95 -15.33
CA THR A 65 6.40 4.76 -15.71
C THR A 65 7.83 4.88 -15.20
N PRO A 66 8.39 3.88 -14.47
CA PRO A 66 9.78 3.95 -14.08
C PRO A 66 10.66 3.84 -15.32
N ALA A 67 11.36 4.93 -15.63
CA ALA A 67 12.39 4.95 -16.65
C ALA A 67 13.51 3.97 -16.29
N VAL A 68 13.89 3.15 -17.27
CA VAL A 68 15.06 2.26 -17.26
C VAL A 68 16.29 3.00 -16.74
N ILE A 69 16.76 2.61 -15.55
CA ILE A 69 18.05 3.10 -15.03
C ILE A 69 19.14 2.28 -15.72
N LYS A 70 19.81 2.90 -16.70
CA LYS A 70 21.03 2.39 -17.31
C LYS A 70 22.13 2.33 -16.23
N LEU A 71 22.57 1.13 -15.88
CA LEU A 71 23.78 0.93 -15.09
C LEU A 71 24.98 1.35 -15.96
N ALA A 72 25.76 2.32 -15.49
CA ALA A 72 26.93 2.82 -16.21
C ALA A 72 28.22 2.37 -15.49
N ALA A 73 29.08 1.76 -16.32
CA ALA A 73 30.53 1.49 -16.22
C ALA A 73 31.05 0.66 -15.05
#